data_AF-A0A8S0TZ52-F1
#
_entry.id   AF-A0A8S0TZ52-F1
#
_cell.length_a   1.000
_cell.length_b   1.000
_cell.length_c   1.000
_cell.angle_alpha   90.00
_cell.angle_beta   90.00
_cell.angle_gamma   90.00
#
_symmetry.space_group_name_H-M   'P 1'
#
loop_
_entity.id
_entity.type
_entity.pdbx_description
1 polymer ?
#
loop_
_entity_poly.entity_id
_entity_poly.type
_entity_poly.pdbx_seq_one_letter_code
_entity_poly.pdbx_strand_id
1 'polypeptide(L)'
;MQQIWDEVGESDSDRDKMLLQLEQECLNVYKRKVDHAVKSRVFLLQTLADARVELSNLLSALGEKSYVGVPEKTSGSIKEQLAAIAPALEKLWNQKDERMKEFSDVQSQIQKICAEIAGVSGPEESPAVDESDLSLKKLDEFHDQLQDLQKEKSERLHKVLEFVSTVHDLCAVLGLDFFHTVTEVHPSLNDSAGVQSKSISNDTLARLSETVLSLKEDKKQRLKKVTK
;
A
#
# COMPACT_ATOMS: atom_id res chain seq x y z
N MET A 1 -71.62 7.05 -9.69
CA MET A 1 -71.86 8.50 -9.87
C MET A 1 -73.14 8.75 -10.65
N GLN A 2 -73.36 8.14 -11.81
CA GLN A 2 -74.54 8.43 -12.63
C GLN A 2 -75.90 8.25 -11.91
N GLN A 3 -76.14 7.10 -11.27
CA GLN A 3 -77.36 6.89 -10.47
C GLN A 3 -77.51 7.91 -9.32
N ILE A 4 -76.40 8.29 -8.67
CA ILE A 4 -76.40 9.28 -7.59
C ILE A 4 -76.68 10.69 -8.12
N TRP A 5 -76.11 11.03 -9.28
CA TRP A 5 -76.34 12.30 -9.95
C TRP A 5 -77.78 12.42 -10.46
N ASP A 6 -78.39 11.32 -10.88
CA ASP A 6 -79.80 11.26 -11.25
C ASP A 6 -80.71 11.41 -10.02
N GLU A 7 -80.33 10.81 -8.88
CA GLU A 7 -81.05 10.92 -7.59
C GLU A 7 -80.98 12.33 -6.98
N VAL A 8 -79.84 13.02 -7.10
CA VAL A 8 -79.62 14.37 -6.53
C VAL A 8 -80.05 15.50 -7.48
N GLY A 9 -80.28 15.20 -8.76
CA GLY A 9 -80.71 16.18 -9.77
C GLY A 9 -79.57 17.06 -10.30
N GLU A 10 -78.36 16.52 -10.40
CA GLU A 10 -77.19 17.23 -10.94
C GLU A 10 -77.37 17.55 -12.43
N SER A 11 -77.00 18.76 -12.86
CA SER A 11 -77.12 19.19 -14.26
C SER A 11 -76.06 18.51 -15.14
N ASP A 12 -76.35 18.28 -16.42
CA ASP A 12 -75.37 17.67 -17.34
C ASP A 12 -74.08 18.50 -17.45
N SER A 13 -74.18 19.83 -17.37
CA SER A 13 -72.99 20.70 -17.35
C SER A 13 -72.12 20.51 -16.11
N ASP A 14 -72.72 20.27 -14.94
CA ASP A 14 -71.98 20.04 -13.70
C ASP A 14 -71.36 18.63 -13.68
N ARG A 15 -72.08 17.64 -14.22
CA ARG A 15 -71.56 16.27 -14.44
C ARG A 15 -70.34 16.28 -15.36
N ASP A 16 -70.42 16.96 -16.51
CA ASP A 16 -69.30 17.09 -17.46
C ASP A 16 -68.10 17.78 -16.83
N LYS A 17 -68.32 18.85 -16.05
CA LYS A 17 -67.27 19.55 -15.32
C LYS A 17 -66.59 18.64 -14.28
N MET A 18 -67.36 17.87 -13.51
CA MET A 18 -66.82 16.92 -12.54
C MET A 18 -66.01 15.80 -13.23
N LEU A 19 -66.49 15.29 -14.36
CA LEU A 19 -65.76 14.28 -15.14
C LEU A 19 -64.44 14.83 -15.69
N LEU A 20 -64.45 16.02 -16.29
CA LEU A 20 -63.24 16.69 -16.78
C LEU A 20 -62.23 16.95 -15.66
N GLN A 21 -62.71 17.34 -14.47
CA GLN A 21 -61.84 17.52 -13.31
C GLN A 21 -61.20 16.20 -12.89
N LEU A 22 -61.97 15.10 -12.84
CA LEU A 22 -61.43 13.78 -12.51
C LEU A 22 -60.40 13.32 -13.54
N GLU A 23 -60.67 13.50 -14.84
CA GLU A 23 -59.72 13.19 -15.91
C GLU A 23 -58.42 13.99 -15.75
N GLN A 24 -58.52 15.28 -15.46
CA GLN A 24 -57.37 16.15 -15.24
C GLN A 24 -56.56 15.75 -14.01
N GLU A 25 -57.23 15.39 -12.91
CA GLU A 25 -56.58 14.89 -11.70
C GLU A 25 -55.87 13.56 -11.95
N CYS A 26 -56.51 12.61 -12.63
CA CYS A 26 -55.91 11.34 -13.05
C CYS A 26 -54.67 11.57 -13.94
N LEU A 27 -54.77 12.46 -14.93
CA LEU A 27 -53.66 12.81 -15.82
C LEU A 27 -52.51 13.45 -15.05
N ASN A 28 -52.79 14.33 -14.09
CA ASN A 28 -51.79 14.98 -13.26
C ASN A 28 -51.06 13.98 -12.35
N VAL A 29 -51.77 13.00 -11.79
CA VAL A 29 -51.17 11.90 -11.02
C VAL A 29 -50.29 11.03 -11.93
N TYR A 30 -50.79 10.66 -13.11
CA TYR A 30 -50.03 9.88 -14.09
C TYR A 30 -48.73 10.58 -14.50
N LYS A 31 -48.79 11.86 -14.89
CA LYS A 31 -47.60 12.67 -15.24
C LYS A 31 -46.58 12.67 -14.12
N ARG A 32 -47.00 12.94 -12.87
CA ARG A 32 -46.11 12.92 -11.70
C ARG A 32 -45.44 11.54 -11.50
N LYS A 33 -46.17 10.45 -11.70
CA LYS A 33 -45.63 9.08 -11.59
C LYS A 33 -44.62 8.78 -12.70
N VAL A 34 -44.90 9.20 -13.93
CA VAL A 34 -43.96 9.07 -15.07
C VAL A 34 -42.70 9.88 -14.81
N ASP A 35 -42.82 11.14 -14.42
CA ASP A 35 -41.68 12.01 -14.12
C ASP A 35 -40.78 11.41 -13.03
N HIS A 36 -41.39 10.86 -11.98
CA HIS A 36 -40.67 10.15 -10.93
C HIS A 36 -39.94 8.90 -11.46
N ALA A 37 -40.60 8.09 -12.30
CA ALA A 37 -39.99 6.91 -12.90
C ALA A 37 -38.81 7.27 -13.82
N VAL A 38 -38.93 8.34 -14.61
CA VAL A 38 -37.84 8.85 -15.47
C VAL A 38 -36.65 9.30 -14.63
N LYS A 39 -36.88 10.10 -13.58
CA LYS A 39 -35.81 10.55 -12.66
C LYS A 39 -35.12 9.37 -11.99
N SER A 40 -35.89 8.39 -11.50
CA SER A 40 -35.34 7.18 -10.89
C SER A 40 -34.50 6.36 -11.88
N ARG A 41 -34.95 6.24 -13.13
CA ARG A 41 -34.18 5.55 -14.18
C ARG A 41 -32.86 6.24 -14.48
N VAL A 42 -32.85 7.57 -14.61
CA VAL A 42 -31.61 8.34 -14.85
C VAL A 42 -30.63 8.16 -13.69
N PHE A 43 -31.11 8.27 -12.45
CA PHE A 43 -30.29 8.04 -11.27
C PHE A 43 -29.66 6.63 -11.27
N LEU A 44 -30.46 5.59 -11.50
CA LEU A 44 -29.97 4.21 -11.53
C LEU A 44 -28.92 3.97 -12.63
N LEU A 45 -29.09 4.58 -13.81
CA LEU A 45 -28.11 4.49 -14.88
C LEU A 45 -26.78 5.17 -14.51
N GLN A 46 -26.85 6.32 -13.86
CA GLN A 46 -25.65 7.02 -13.38
C GLN A 46 -24.90 6.17 -12.35
N THR A 47 -25.60 5.68 -11.31
CA THR A 47 -25.01 4.81 -10.29
C THR A 47 -24.37 3.56 -10.90
N LEU A 48 -25.00 2.96 -11.92
CA LEU A 48 -24.43 1.80 -12.61
C LEU A 48 -23.18 2.17 -13.42
N ALA A 49 -23.14 3.34 -14.05
CA ALA A 49 -21.97 3.82 -14.77
C ALA A 49 -20.80 4.09 -13.79
N ASP A 50 -21.07 4.76 -12.67
CA ASP A 50 -20.07 5.07 -11.64
C ASP A 50 -19.48 3.77 -11.06
N ALA A 51 -20.34 2.81 -10.70
CA ALA A 51 -19.91 1.49 -10.18
C ALA A 51 -19.03 0.71 -11.18
N ARG A 52 -19.27 0.85 -12.49
CA ARG A 52 -18.44 0.22 -13.52
C ARG A 52 -17.08 0.89 -13.68
N VAL A 53 -17.04 2.23 -13.59
CA VAL A 53 -15.78 2.98 -13.61
C VAL A 53 -14.94 2.61 -12.40
N GLU A 54 -15.55 2.58 -11.22
CA GLU A 54 -14.88 2.17 -9.98
C GLU A 54 -14.33 0.74 -10.06
N LEU A 55 -15.14 -0.20 -10.58
CA LEU A 55 -14.70 -1.57 -10.82
C LEU A 55 -13.48 -1.63 -11.75
N SER A 56 -13.50 -0.87 -12.86
CA SER A 56 -12.38 -0.80 -13.79
C SER A 56 -11.12 -0.21 -13.15
N ASN A 57 -11.27 0.81 -12.31
CA ASN A 57 -10.16 1.44 -11.62
C ASN A 57 -9.52 0.48 -10.61
N LEU A 58 -10.33 -0.23 -9.81
CA LEU A 58 -9.85 -1.23 -8.85
C LEU A 58 -9.14 -2.38 -9.55
N LEU A 59 -9.71 -2.91 -10.63
CA LEU A 59 -9.09 -3.97 -11.43
C LEU A 59 -7.75 -3.52 -12.00
N SER A 60 -7.70 -2.31 -12.56
CA SER A 60 -6.45 -1.74 -13.09
C SER A 60 -5.39 -1.59 -12.00
N ALA A 61 -5.75 -1.02 -10.85
CA ALA A 61 -4.83 -0.81 -9.74
C ALA A 61 -4.31 -2.14 -9.19
N LEU A 62 -5.16 -3.16 -9.08
CA LEU A 62 -4.76 -4.50 -8.60
C LEU A 62 -4.03 -5.33 -9.68
N GLY A 63 -3.91 -4.83 -10.91
CA GLY A 63 -3.32 -5.56 -12.04
C GLY A 63 -4.17 -6.75 -12.52
N GLU A 64 -5.46 -6.75 -12.21
CA GLU A 64 -6.40 -7.80 -12.59
C GLU A 64 -7.10 -7.48 -13.91
N LYS A 65 -7.22 -8.47 -14.79
CA LYS A 65 -7.84 -8.29 -16.11
C LYS A 65 -9.36 -8.42 -16.08
N SER A 66 -9.90 -9.17 -15.12
CA SER A 66 -11.33 -9.45 -15.01
C SER A 66 -11.67 -10.05 -13.64
N TYR A 67 -12.83 -9.70 -13.10
CA TYR A 67 -13.35 -10.34 -11.89
C TYR A 67 -14.30 -11.48 -12.23
N VAL A 68 -14.06 -12.67 -11.67
CA VAL A 68 -14.95 -13.84 -11.82
C VAL A 68 -16.24 -13.57 -11.05
N GLY A 69 -17.31 -13.21 -11.77
CA GLY A 69 -18.63 -13.00 -11.20
C GLY A 69 -19.37 -11.77 -11.72
N VAL A 70 -18.68 -10.85 -12.41
CA VAL A 70 -19.37 -9.75 -13.12
C VAL A 70 -19.69 -10.22 -14.53
N PRO A 71 -20.97 -10.41 -14.90
CA PRO A 71 -21.29 -10.80 -16.26
C PRO A 71 -20.88 -9.69 -17.23
N GLU A 72 -20.04 -10.02 -18.23
CA GLU A 72 -19.70 -9.12 -19.35
C GLU A 72 -20.96 -8.61 -20.08
N LYS A 73 -22.05 -9.39 -19.99
CA LYS A 73 -23.32 -9.09 -20.62
C LYS A 73 -24.21 -8.36 -19.63
N THR A 74 -24.65 -7.17 -20.03
CA THR A 74 -25.68 -6.33 -19.41
C THR A 74 -27.07 -6.99 -19.44
N SER A 75 -27.19 -8.24 -19.05
CA SER A 75 -28.45 -8.98 -19.06
C SER A 75 -29.19 -8.70 -17.75
N GLY A 76 -30.49 -8.41 -17.85
CA GLY A 76 -31.33 -8.05 -16.71
C GLY A 76 -31.49 -6.53 -16.52
N SER A 77 -32.35 -6.18 -15.59
CA SER A 77 -32.68 -4.81 -15.21
C SER A 77 -31.47 -4.06 -14.61
N ILE A 78 -31.51 -2.73 -14.61
CA ILE A 78 -30.45 -1.89 -14.02
C ILE A 78 -30.22 -2.25 -12.54
N LYS A 79 -31.29 -2.58 -11.81
CA LYS A 79 -31.21 -2.99 -10.39
C LYS A 79 -30.51 -4.33 -10.21
N GLU A 80 -30.78 -5.31 -11.07
CA GLU A 80 -30.10 -6.61 -11.03
C GLU A 80 -28.61 -6.47 -11.38
N GLN A 81 -28.28 -5.62 -12.35
CA GLN A 81 -26.88 -5.34 -12.70
C GLN A 81 -26.13 -4.67 -11.55
N LEU A 82 -26.74 -3.71 -10.86
CA LEU A 82 -26.17 -3.09 -9.65
C LEU A 82 -25.97 -4.13 -8.53
N ALA A 83 -26.97 -4.97 -8.27
CA ALA A 83 -26.89 -6.02 -7.26
C ALA A 83 -25.79 -7.06 -7.57
N ALA A 84 -25.55 -7.34 -8.85
CA ALA A 84 -24.48 -8.25 -9.27
C ALA A 84 -23.07 -7.65 -9.12
N ILE A 85 -22.91 -6.34 -9.34
CA ILE A 85 -21.61 -5.66 -9.23
C ILE A 85 -21.22 -5.41 -7.77
N ALA A 86 -22.19 -5.13 -6.88
CA ALA A 86 -21.94 -4.81 -5.48
C ALA A 86 -20.99 -5.77 -4.74
N PRO A 87 -21.16 -7.11 -4.75
CA PRO A 87 -20.26 -8.03 -4.06
C PRO A 87 -18.85 -8.08 -4.67
N ALA A 88 -18.73 -7.82 -5.99
CA ALA A 88 -17.42 -7.74 -6.64
C ALA A 88 -16.64 -6.51 -6.19
N LEU A 89 -17.30 -5.35 -6.11
CA LEU A 89 -16.71 -4.11 -5.60
C LEU A 89 -16.27 -4.26 -4.15
N GLU A 90 -17.13 -4.81 -3.28
CA GLU A 90 -16.81 -5.02 -1.87
C GLU A 90 -15.56 -5.87 -1.69
N LYS A 91 -15.45 -6.98 -2.44
CA LYS A 91 -14.26 -7.83 -2.38
C LYS A 91 -13.01 -7.14 -2.91
N LEU A 92 -13.11 -6.41 -4.02
CA LEU A 92 -11.95 -5.69 -4.59
C LEU A 92 -11.47 -4.56 -3.67
N TRP A 93 -12.38 -3.89 -2.96
CA TRP A 93 -12.01 -2.92 -1.93
C TRP A 93 -11.24 -3.57 -0.78
N ASN A 94 -11.75 -4.69 -0.25
CA ASN A 94 -11.04 -5.43 0.80
C ASN A 94 -9.65 -5.88 0.33
N GLN A 95 -9.55 -6.38 -0.91
CA GLN A 95 -8.29 -6.79 -1.50
C GLN A 95 -7.32 -5.61 -1.70
N LYS A 96 -7.82 -4.44 -2.10
CA LYS A 96 -7.03 -3.20 -2.18
C LYS A 96 -6.47 -2.84 -0.82
N ASP A 97 -7.28 -2.88 0.23
CA ASP A 97 -6.86 -2.53 1.59
C ASP A 97 -5.81 -3.49 2.15
N GLU A 98 -5.99 -4.80 1.92
CA GLU A 98 -5.00 -5.82 2.27
C GLU A 98 -3.69 -5.59 1.53
N ARG A 99 -3.76 -5.37 0.21
CA ARG A 99 -2.57 -5.15 -0.61
C ARG A 99 -1.83 -3.88 -0.22
N MET A 100 -2.54 -2.80 0.10
CA MET A 100 -1.93 -1.56 0.56
C MET A 100 -1.12 -1.75 1.85
N LYS A 101 -1.61 -2.58 2.78
CA LYS A 101 -0.87 -2.93 4.00
C LYS A 101 0.39 -3.72 3.66
N GLU A 102 0.30 -4.73 2.79
CA GLU A 102 1.46 -5.51 2.33
C GLU A 102 2.55 -4.61 1.72
N PHE A 103 2.17 -3.70 0.82
CA PHE A 103 3.11 -2.74 0.23
C PHE A 103 3.76 -1.85 1.27
N SER A 104 2.97 -1.28 2.19
CA SER A 104 3.48 -0.43 3.27
C SER A 104 4.50 -1.18 4.14
N ASP A 105 4.20 -2.42 4.49
CA ASP A 105 5.06 -3.25 5.34
C ASP A 105 6.38 -3.61 4.66
N VAL A 106 6.36 -3.97 3.38
CA VAL A 106 7.58 -4.29 2.62
C VAL A 106 8.42 -3.04 2.40
N GLN A 107 7.81 -1.93 2.00
CA GLN A 107 8.52 -0.67 1.77
C GLN A 107 9.14 -0.11 3.05
N SER A 108 8.46 -0.24 4.18
CA SER A 108 8.99 0.17 5.49
C SER A 108 10.24 -0.64 5.86
N GLN A 109 10.22 -1.95 5.63
CA GLN A 109 11.39 -2.81 5.85
C GLN A 109 12.56 -2.45 4.93
N ILE A 110 12.30 -2.17 3.65
CA ILE A 110 13.31 -1.70 2.70
C ILE A 110 13.94 -0.40 3.18
N GLN A 111 13.12 0.60 3.52
CA GLN A 111 13.58 1.90 4.00
C GLN A 111 14.44 1.75 5.26
N LYS A 112 14.02 0.91 6.21
CA LYS A 112 14.77 0.63 7.43
C LYS A 112 16.16 0.05 7.14
N ILE A 113 16.25 -0.98 6.30
CA ILE A 113 17.55 -1.59 5.95
C ILE A 113 18.43 -0.59 5.20
N CYS A 114 17.87 0.17 4.26
CA CYS A 114 18.59 1.23 3.55
C CYS A 114 19.12 2.31 4.51
N ALA A 115 18.33 2.73 5.49
CA ALA A 115 18.74 3.71 6.50
C ALA A 115 19.87 3.17 7.40
N GLU A 116 19.79 1.91 7.83
CA GLU A 116 20.86 1.23 8.58
C GLU A 116 22.18 1.17 7.79
N ILE A 117 22.11 0.84 6.49
CA ILE A 117 23.27 0.79 5.60
C ILE A 117 23.85 2.19 5.35
N ALA A 118 22.99 3.19 5.16
CA ALA A 118 23.40 4.58 4.98
C ALA A 118 23.96 5.19 6.28
N GLY A 119 23.62 4.63 7.45
CA GLY A 119 23.96 5.20 8.76
C GLY A 119 23.11 6.41 9.12
N VAL A 120 21.90 6.54 8.54
CA VAL A 120 20.99 7.66 8.81
C VAL A 120 20.00 7.25 9.90
N SER A 121 20.03 7.94 11.03
CA SER A 121 19.00 7.84 12.07
C SER A 121 18.01 9.00 11.93
N GLY A 122 16.90 8.77 11.24
CA GLY A 122 15.82 9.74 11.09
C GLY A 122 14.49 9.19 11.62
N PRO A 123 13.48 10.05 11.86
CA PRO A 123 12.13 9.58 12.14
C PRO A 123 11.66 8.68 10.98
N GLU A 124 11.16 7.50 11.33
CA GLU A 124 10.57 6.55 10.39
C GLU A 124 9.25 7.15 9.88
N GLU A 125 9.31 7.93 8.80
CA GLU A 125 8.12 8.30 8.05
C GLU A 125 7.61 7.07 7.31
N SER A 126 6.32 6.78 7.45
CA SER A 126 5.67 5.70 6.72
C SER A 126 5.80 5.94 5.21
N PRO A 127 6.17 4.91 4.43
CA PRO A 127 6.30 5.04 2.99
C PRO A 127 4.97 5.43 2.34
N ALA A 128 5.01 6.37 1.40
CA ALA A 128 3.88 6.67 0.56
C ALA A 128 3.70 5.54 -0.47
N VAL A 129 2.70 4.69 -0.24
CA VAL A 129 2.34 3.61 -1.16
C VAL A 129 1.65 4.19 -2.40
N ASP A 130 2.10 3.77 -3.58
CA ASP A 130 1.44 4.12 -4.84
C ASP A 130 0.14 3.32 -4.98
N GLU A 131 -1.00 4.00 -4.82
CA GLU A 131 -2.32 3.38 -4.96
C GLU A 131 -2.68 3.03 -6.42
N SER A 132 -1.93 3.53 -7.40
CA SER A 132 -2.22 3.32 -8.82
C SER A 132 -1.72 1.98 -9.37
N ASP A 133 -0.71 1.38 -8.73
CA ASP A 133 -0.17 0.06 -9.07
C ASP A 133 0.08 -0.78 -7.80
N LEU A 134 -0.95 -1.53 -7.43
CA LEU A 134 -0.97 -2.51 -6.36
C LEU A 134 -0.90 -3.95 -6.92
N SER A 135 -0.38 -4.12 -8.13
CA SER A 135 -0.29 -5.42 -8.78
C SER A 135 0.63 -6.39 -8.04
N LEU A 136 0.36 -7.68 -8.15
CA LEU A 136 1.22 -8.73 -7.58
C LEU A 136 2.65 -8.65 -8.13
N LYS A 137 2.78 -8.37 -9.44
CA LYS A 137 4.08 -8.21 -10.07
C LYS A 137 4.88 -7.09 -9.40
N LYS A 138 4.24 -5.95 -9.11
CA LYS A 138 4.92 -4.84 -8.46
C LYS A 138 5.29 -5.17 -7.01
N LEU A 139 4.43 -5.90 -6.32
CA LEU A 139 4.72 -6.38 -4.97
C LEU A 139 5.90 -7.36 -4.96
N ASP A 140 5.99 -8.27 -5.93
CA ASP A 140 7.10 -9.22 -6.08
C ASP A 140 8.42 -8.47 -6.32
N GLU A 141 8.43 -7.42 -7.14
CA GLU A 141 9.61 -6.57 -7.35
C GLU A 141 10.14 -5.96 -6.05
N PHE A 142 9.25 -5.56 -5.13
CA PHE A 142 9.65 -5.06 -3.81
C PHE A 142 10.14 -6.19 -2.88
N HIS A 143 9.53 -7.38 -2.95
CA HIS A 143 10.01 -8.53 -2.19
C HIS A 143 11.42 -8.96 -2.64
N ASP A 144 11.69 -8.98 -3.94
CA ASP A 144 13.01 -9.29 -4.49
C ASP A 144 14.04 -8.26 -4.00
N GLN A 145 13.72 -6.96 -4.04
CA GLN A 145 14.57 -5.91 -3.48
C GLN A 145 14.82 -6.10 -1.98
N LEU A 146 13.78 -6.42 -1.21
CA LEU A 146 13.91 -6.67 0.22
C LEU A 146 14.82 -7.88 0.50
N GLN A 147 14.69 -8.96 -0.27
CA GLN A 147 15.53 -10.14 -0.14
C GLN A 147 17.00 -9.84 -0.45
N ASP A 148 17.28 -9.09 -1.51
CA ASP A 148 18.62 -8.65 -1.85
C ASP A 148 19.23 -7.77 -0.75
N LEU A 149 18.47 -6.83 -0.20
CA LEU A 149 18.91 -5.98 0.90
C LEU A 149 19.14 -6.75 2.20
N GLN A 150 18.31 -7.74 2.52
CA GLN A 150 18.51 -8.61 3.68
C GLN A 150 19.79 -9.45 3.54
N LYS A 151 20.06 -9.96 2.33
CA LYS A 151 21.30 -10.66 2.02
C LYS A 151 22.51 -9.73 2.18
N GLU A 152 22.45 -8.54 1.59
CA GLU A 152 23.51 -7.54 1.68
C GLU A 152 23.78 -7.12 3.14
N LYS A 153 22.73 -6.90 3.93
CA LYS A 153 22.82 -6.64 5.38
C LYS A 153 23.55 -7.77 6.12
N SER A 154 23.24 -9.02 5.80
CA SER A 154 23.89 -10.19 6.42
C SER A 154 25.38 -10.29 6.04
N GLU A 155 25.70 -10.04 4.77
CA GLU A 155 27.08 -10.02 4.27
C GLU A 155 27.90 -8.89 4.91
N ARG A 156 27.32 -7.69 5.03
CA ARG A 156 27.95 -6.57 5.73
C ARG A 156 28.21 -6.89 7.20
N LEU A 157 27.24 -7.46 7.89
CA LEU A 157 27.42 -7.85 9.30
C LEU A 157 28.55 -8.87 9.46
N HIS A 158 28.62 -9.87 8.59
CA HIS A 158 29.71 -10.85 8.60
C HIS A 158 31.08 -10.16 8.42
N LYS A 159 31.17 -9.24 7.46
CA LYS A 159 32.40 -8.47 7.19
C LYS A 159 32.80 -7.57 8.37
N VAL A 160 31.83 -6.94 9.03
CA VAL A 160 32.07 -6.16 10.25
C VAL A 160 32.68 -7.06 11.34
N LEU A 161 32.12 -8.25 11.56
CA LEU A 161 32.64 -9.20 12.56
C LEU A 161 34.05 -9.69 12.21
N GLU A 162 34.33 -9.95 10.93
CA GLU A 162 35.67 -10.32 10.45
C GLU A 162 36.70 -9.21 10.72
N PHE A 163 36.36 -7.96 10.42
CA PHE A 163 37.23 -6.82 10.71
C PHE A 163 37.43 -6.62 12.21
N VAL A 164 36.38 -6.72 13.03
CA VAL A 164 36.49 -6.61 14.48
C VAL A 164 37.40 -7.71 15.05
N SER A 165 37.27 -8.96 14.58
CA SER A 165 38.18 -10.05 14.97
C SER A 165 39.63 -9.77 14.56
N THR A 166 39.84 -9.25 13.35
CA THR A 166 41.18 -8.88 12.88
C THR A 166 41.80 -7.76 13.72
N VAL A 167 41.00 -6.75 14.09
CA VAL A 167 41.44 -5.66 14.98
C VAL A 167 41.83 -6.22 16.34
N HIS A 168 41.02 -7.11 16.92
CA HIS A 168 41.34 -7.78 18.18
C HIS A 168 42.71 -8.48 18.14
N ASP A 169 42.96 -9.29 17.12
CA ASP A 169 44.22 -10.02 16.98
C ASP A 169 45.42 -9.08 16.78
N LEU A 170 45.25 -8.00 16.02
CA LEU A 170 46.30 -6.99 15.83
C LEU A 170 46.58 -6.20 17.11
N CYS A 171 45.55 -5.81 17.86
CA CYS A 171 45.69 -5.15 19.16
C CYS A 171 46.44 -6.04 20.15
N ALA A 172 46.12 -7.34 20.21
CA ALA A 172 46.81 -8.30 21.08
C ALA A 172 48.32 -8.41 20.74
N VAL A 173 48.67 -8.40 19.45
CA VAL A 173 50.09 -8.46 19.02
C VAL A 173 50.83 -7.14 19.24
N LEU A 174 50.15 -6.00 19.08
CA LEU A 174 50.75 -4.67 19.20
C LEU A 174 50.77 -4.13 20.64
N GLY A 175 50.06 -4.78 21.56
CA GLY A 175 49.86 -4.32 22.94
C GLY A 175 48.96 -3.10 23.04
N LEU A 176 47.94 -3.00 22.17
CA LEU A 176 46.97 -1.89 22.14
C LEU A 176 45.66 -2.28 22.85
N ASP A 177 44.92 -1.29 23.33
CA ASP A 177 43.58 -1.50 23.87
C ASP A 177 42.56 -1.71 22.73
N PHE A 178 42.08 -2.94 22.62
CA PHE A 178 41.06 -3.34 21.65
C PHE A 178 39.77 -2.53 21.79
N PHE A 179 39.27 -2.36 23.02
CA PHE A 179 37.97 -1.72 23.26
C PHE A 179 37.99 -0.25 22.85
N HIS A 180 39.06 0.45 23.21
CA HIS A 180 39.27 1.81 22.77
C HIS A 180 39.31 1.90 21.24
N THR A 181 40.08 1.01 20.60
CA THR A 181 40.25 1.01 19.13
C THR A 181 38.93 0.82 18.37
N VAL A 182 38.09 -0.15 18.78
CA VAL A 182 36.82 -0.40 18.07
C VAL A 182 35.73 0.64 18.38
N THR A 183 35.74 1.24 19.58
CA THR A 183 34.77 2.27 19.96
C THR A 183 35.05 3.62 19.29
N GLU A 184 36.31 3.91 18.95
CA GLU A 184 36.63 5.04 18.08
C GLU A 184 35.98 4.90 16.71
N VAL A 185 35.94 3.68 16.16
CA VAL A 185 35.29 3.41 14.87
C VAL A 185 33.78 3.54 14.99
N HIS A 186 33.15 2.82 15.91
CA HIS A 186 31.74 3.01 16.21
C HIS A 186 31.39 2.45 17.60
N PRO A 187 30.62 3.17 18.44
CA PRO A 187 30.32 2.74 19.81
C PRO A 187 29.66 1.37 19.91
N SER A 188 28.86 1.00 18.91
CA SER A 188 28.15 -0.29 18.87
C SER A 188 29.04 -1.51 18.61
N LEU A 189 30.33 -1.34 18.30
CA LEU A 189 31.19 -2.47 17.91
C LEU A 189 31.76 -3.22 19.11
N ASN A 190 31.72 -2.60 20.29
CA ASN A 190 32.09 -3.23 21.55
C ASN A 190 31.15 -4.41 21.90
N ASP A 191 31.64 -5.37 22.69
CA ASP A 191 30.92 -6.57 23.11
C ASP A 191 29.76 -6.28 24.08
N SER A 192 29.63 -5.05 24.57
CA SER A 192 28.46 -4.61 25.33
C SER A 192 27.18 -4.56 24.49
N ALA A 193 27.30 -4.49 23.16
CA ALA A 193 26.19 -4.46 22.22
C ALA A 193 25.96 -5.86 21.61
N GLY A 194 24.69 -6.28 21.49
CA GLY A 194 24.36 -7.54 20.83
C GLY A 194 24.85 -7.57 19.38
N VAL A 195 25.14 -8.76 18.84
CA VAL A 195 25.67 -8.93 17.47
C VAL A 195 24.82 -8.18 16.42
N GLN A 196 23.50 -8.21 16.58
CA GLN A 196 22.54 -7.55 15.67
C GLN A 196 22.44 -6.02 15.82
N SER A 197 23.04 -5.46 16.87
CA SER A 197 23.10 -4.01 17.10
C SER A 197 24.41 -3.38 16.61
N LYS A 198 25.34 -4.19 16.05
CA LYS A 198 26.57 -3.67 15.46
C LYS A 198 26.22 -2.89 14.19
N SER A 199 26.71 -1.65 14.09
CA SER A 199 26.56 -0.83 12.90
C SER A 199 27.14 -1.54 11.68
N ILE A 200 26.34 -1.59 10.63
CA ILE A 200 26.68 -2.11 9.31
C ILE A 200 26.83 -0.99 8.28
N SER A 201 26.88 0.26 8.74
CA SER A 201 26.85 1.42 7.84
C SER A 201 28.08 1.49 6.95
N ASN A 202 27.93 2.15 5.80
CA ASN A 202 29.02 2.40 4.87
C ASN A 202 30.22 3.09 5.57
N ASP A 203 29.95 4.07 6.43
CA ASP A 203 30.97 4.75 7.23
C ASP A 203 31.68 3.79 8.19
N THR A 204 30.93 2.97 8.93
CA THR A 204 31.51 2.02 9.89
C THR A 204 32.43 1.01 9.20
N LEU A 205 32.00 0.44 8.06
CA LEU A 205 32.82 -0.49 7.29
C LEU A 205 34.08 0.17 6.71
N ALA A 206 33.97 1.40 6.22
CA ALA A 206 35.12 2.15 5.69
C ALA A 206 36.15 2.43 6.80
N ARG A 207 35.70 2.93 7.95
CA ARG A 207 36.55 3.22 9.10
C ARG A 207 37.19 1.95 9.67
N LEU A 208 36.46 0.85 9.78
CA LEU A 208 37.03 -0.45 10.18
C LEU A 208 38.14 -0.90 9.22
N SER A 209 37.91 -0.78 7.91
CA SER A 209 38.90 -1.14 6.90
C SER A 209 40.17 -0.28 7.03
N GLU A 210 40.02 1.03 7.25
CA GLU A 210 41.13 1.94 7.48
C GLU A 210 41.92 1.58 8.74
N THR A 211 41.24 1.30 9.85
CA THR A 211 41.86 0.86 11.11
C THR A 211 42.65 -0.43 10.92
N VAL A 212 42.08 -1.43 10.25
CA VAL A 212 42.79 -2.70 9.96
C VAL A 212 44.06 -2.46 9.14
N LEU A 213 44.00 -1.59 8.12
CA LEU A 213 45.17 -1.26 7.29
C LEU A 213 46.25 -0.54 8.10
N SER A 214 45.86 0.43 8.93
CA SER A 214 46.78 1.18 9.80
C SER A 214 47.51 0.25 10.78
N LEU A 215 46.78 -0.63 11.46
CA LEU A 215 47.36 -1.60 12.40
C LEU A 215 48.29 -2.61 11.73
N LYS A 216 47.95 -3.07 10.51
CA LYS A 216 48.84 -3.95 9.74
C LYS A 216 50.15 -3.27 9.36
N GLU A 217 50.11 -1.98 9.01
CA GLU A 217 51.32 -1.22 8.69
C GLU A 217 52.16 -0.95 9.95
N ASP A 218 51.55 -0.58 11.09
CA ASP A 218 52.30 -0.42 12.35
C ASP A 218 53.01 -1.72 12.75
N LYS A 219 52.30 -2.86 12.68
CA LYS A 219 52.90 -4.19 12.90
C LYS A 219 54.12 -4.44 12.01
N LYS A 220 54.00 -4.12 10.71
CA LYS A 220 55.10 -4.27 9.74
C LYS A 220 56.28 -3.36 10.06
N GLN A 221 56.03 -2.12 10.48
CA GLN A 221 57.08 -1.17 10.84
C GLN A 221 57.81 -1.58 12.13
N ARG A 222 57.08 -2.02 13.16
CA ARG A 222 57.69 -2.51 14.40
C ARG A 222 58.52 -3.77 14.16
N LEU A 223 58.03 -4.69 13.33
CA LEU A 223 58.79 -5.90 12.98
C LEU A 223 60.14 -5.54 12.33
N LYS A 224 60.15 -4.62 11.35
CA LYS A 224 61.38 -4.15 10.68
C LYS A 224 62.37 -3.49 11.64
N LYS A 225 61.91 -2.83 12.70
CA LYS A 225 62.79 -2.21 13.72
C LYS A 225 63.47 -3.25 14.62
N VAL A 226 62.81 -4.41 14.84
CA VAL A 226 63.34 -5.50 15.68
C VAL A 226 64.19 -6.49 14.87
N THR A 227 64.06 -6.51 13.54
CA THR A 227 64.91 -7.32 12.64
C THR A 227 66.17 -6.61 12.14
N LYS A 228 66.39 -5.35 12.53
CA LYS A 228 67.62 -4.58 12.29
C LYS A 228 68.45 -4.54 13.57
#